data_AF-A0AAD4CYM2-F1
#
_entry.id   AF-A0AAD4CYM2-F1
#
_cell.length_a   1.000
_cell.length_b   1.000
_cell.length_c   1.000
_cell.angle_alpha   90.00
_cell.angle_beta   90.00
_cell.angle_gamma   90.00
#
_symmetry.space_group_name_H-M   'P 1'
#
loop_
_entity.id
_entity.type
_entity.pdbx_description
1 polymer ?
#
loop_
_entity_poly.entity_id
_entity_poly.type
_entity_poly.pdbx_seq_one_letter_code
_entity_poly.pdbx_strand_id
1 'polypeptide(L)'
;MPSPFLTPGTHSQLDSLALLHLRRDQTLPAILQHTSATETGYKEGKVTNTRFGSFPHSTLVNKPWGSQIAASKVDTGSRGRRPSKKRKASDLAADSTEVTDSSAPVTAASGYLHLLAPTPELWTASLPHRTQVVYTPDYSYILHRLRARPGSTVIEAGAGSGSFTHASVRAVFSGYPTTEGQTEKRTRRLGKVCSFEFHAQRAERVREEVHQHGLDGLVEVTHRDVYADGFLVGDAKTGTSPKANAVFLDLPAPWLALKHLVRGGEASPLDPSSPVYICTFSPCLEQVERTISELRQMGWLGIEMVEVNNRRIDVNRMRVGLQYEGVRGAVVAPRTVEESVTRMRMLEKRAREFRARQEENNINDEGEAKPSIGEAEKSSQDAEVDAPPLAPESDVPIYRQGRLVHRTELDLKTHTSYLVFAVLPREWTEEDEQRCRAQWPSNRVEERVNPKGKRQLKREAEQKEREEEEERDAQKDAS
;
A
#
# COMPACT_ATOMS: atom_id res chain seq x y z
N MET A 1 -20.99 -10.25 -7.24
CA MET A 1 -20.35 -9.55 -8.38
C MET A 1 -18.85 -9.71 -8.29
N PRO A 2 -18.10 -9.77 -9.40
CA PRO A 2 -16.63 -9.77 -9.35
C PRO A 2 -16.10 -8.49 -8.70
N SER A 3 -15.10 -8.61 -7.84
CA SER A 3 -14.47 -7.46 -7.20
C SER A 3 -13.63 -6.66 -8.21
N PRO A 4 -13.75 -5.31 -8.23
CA PRO A 4 -12.88 -4.48 -9.05
C PRO A 4 -11.41 -4.52 -8.59
N PHE A 5 -11.11 -4.99 -7.37
CA PHE A 5 -9.72 -5.17 -6.90
C PHE A 5 -9.00 -6.36 -7.52
N LEU A 6 -9.75 -7.35 -8.02
CA LEU A 6 -9.23 -8.64 -8.51
C LEU A 6 -9.43 -8.77 -10.02
N THR A 7 -10.56 -8.28 -10.53
CA THR A 7 -10.93 -8.35 -11.95
C THR A 7 -11.53 -7.01 -12.42
N PRO A 8 -10.75 -5.91 -12.50
CA PRO A 8 -11.25 -4.56 -12.78
C PRO A 8 -11.84 -4.30 -14.19
N GLY A 9 -11.80 -5.26 -15.11
CA GLY A 9 -12.14 -5.02 -16.52
C GLY A 9 -11.23 -3.97 -17.17
N THR A 10 -11.59 -3.49 -18.37
CA THR A 10 -10.82 -2.45 -19.10
C THR A 10 -11.35 -1.03 -18.89
N HIS A 11 -12.59 -0.90 -18.42
CA HIS A 11 -13.29 0.37 -18.25
C HIS A 11 -13.92 0.45 -16.85
N SER A 12 -14.08 1.67 -16.36
CA SER A 12 -14.83 1.97 -15.15
C SER A 12 -16.31 1.64 -15.30
N GLN A 13 -16.91 1.03 -14.28
CA GLN A 13 -18.31 0.59 -14.28
C GLN A 13 -19.15 1.43 -13.31
N LEU A 14 -20.45 1.49 -13.59
CA LEU A 14 -21.43 2.04 -12.66
C LEU A 14 -21.55 1.14 -11.41
N ASP A 15 -21.83 1.75 -10.27
CA ASP A 15 -21.95 1.13 -8.94
C ASP A 15 -20.71 0.36 -8.48
N SER A 16 -19.56 0.69 -9.08
CA SER A 16 -18.25 0.12 -8.76
C SER A 16 -17.33 1.16 -8.15
N LEU A 17 -16.41 0.69 -7.30
CA LEU A 17 -15.39 1.52 -6.69
C LEU A 17 -14.36 1.96 -7.73
N ALA A 18 -14.10 3.26 -7.80
CA ALA A 18 -12.99 3.84 -8.54
C ALA A 18 -12.10 4.68 -7.62
N LEU A 19 -10.82 4.76 -7.95
CA LEU A 19 -9.86 5.62 -7.25
C LEU A 19 -9.55 6.86 -8.09
N LEU A 20 -9.92 8.01 -7.55
CA LEU A 20 -9.72 9.32 -8.17
C LEU A 20 -8.37 9.87 -7.72
N HIS A 21 -7.36 9.70 -8.57
CA HIS A 21 -6.00 10.15 -8.27
C HIS A 21 -5.81 11.63 -8.65
N LEU A 22 -5.70 12.48 -7.65
CA LEU A 22 -5.59 13.94 -7.82
C LEU A 22 -4.12 14.39 -7.87
N ARG A 23 -3.32 13.90 -6.93
CA ARG A 23 -1.88 14.12 -6.84
C ARG A 23 -1.22 12.98 -6.08
N ARG A 24 0.11 12.99 -6.06
CA ARG A 24 0.99 11.93 -5.55
C ARG A 24 0.55 11.25 -4.24
N ASP A 25 0.02 12.00 -3.28
CA ASP A 25 -0.43 11.50 -1.97
C ASP A 25 -1.88 11.92 -1.66
N GLN A 26 -2.68 12.11 -2.70
CA GLN A 26 -4.09 12.45 -2.59
C GLN A 26 -4.88 11.67 -3.62
N THR A 27 -5.42 10.55 -3.16
CA THR A 27 -6.33 9.69 -3.91
C THR A 27 -7.64 9.62 -3.14
N LEU A 28 -8.77 9.79 -3.82
CA LEU A 28 -10.09 9.71 -3.21
C LEU A 28 -10.81 8.45 -3.70
N PRO A 29 -11.33 7.60 -2.80
CA PRO A 29 -12.21 6.51 -3.20
C PRO A 29 -13.61 7.05 -3.49
N ALA A 30 -14.20 6.62 -4.61
CA ALA A 30 -15.56 7.01 -4.97
C ALA A 30 -16.29 5.84 -5.63
N ILE A 31 -17.48 5.51 -5.13
CA ILE A 31 -18.42 4.62 -5.82
C ILE A 31 -19.11 5.43 -6.92
N LEU A 32 -18.90 5.03 -8.17
CA LEU A 32 -19.45 5.69 -9.36
C LEU A 32 -20.96 5.45 -9.43
N GLN A 33 -21.78 6.50 -9.46
CA GLN A 33 -23.24 6.38 -9.42
C GLN A 33 -23.82 7.54 -10.24
N HIS A 34 -24.96 7.33 -10.90
CA HIS A 34 -25.62 8.41 -11.65
C HIS A 34 -26.33 9.40 -10.71
N THR A 35 -27.04 8.88 -9.70
CA THR A 35 -27.82 9.65 -8.74
C THR A 35 -27.43 9.27 -7.33
N SER A 36 -27.34 10.25 -6.44
CA SER A 36 -27.21 10.02 -5.00
C SER A 36 -28.59 9.79 -4.39
N ALA A 37 -28.74 8.78 -3.53
CA ALA A 37 -29.97 8.59 -2.74
C ALA A 37 -30.19 9.72 -1.71
N THR A 38 -29.18 10.54 -1.43
CA THR A 38 -29.17 11.54 -0.36
C THR A 38 -28.86 12.98 -0.83
N GLU A 39 -28.47 13.20 -2.09
CA GLU A 39 -28.14 14.53 -2.62
C GLU A 39 -28.87 14.85 -3.93
N THR A 40 -29.98 15.60 -3.81
CA THR A 40 -30.71 16.23 -4.92
C THR A 40 -30.10 17.60 -5.27
N GLY A 41 -28.81 17.66 -5.58
CA GLY A 41 -28.08 18.94 -5.70
C GLY A 41 -27.84 19.43 -7.13
N TYR A 42 -27.12 18.64 -7.93
CA TYR A 42 -26.60 19.04 -9.23
C TYR A 42 -27.49 18.57 -10.38
N LYS A 43 -27.54 19.33 -11.47
CA LYS A 43 -28.24 18.93 -12.71
C LYS A 43 -27.60 17.68 -13.32
N GLU A 44 -26.32 17.50 -13.07
CA GLU A 44 -25.45 16.46 -13.61
C GLU A 44 -25.44 15.17 -12.76
N GLY A 45 -26.25 15.10 -11.68
CA GLY A 45 -26.34 13.95 -10.80
C GLY A 45 -25.31 13.95 -9.67
N LYS A 46 -24.70 12.80 -9.35
CA LYS A 46 -23.65 12.70 -8.33
C LYS A 46 -22.36 13.35 -8.82
N VAL A 47 -21.81 14.29 -8.05
CA VAL A 47 -20.58 15.03 -8.41
C VAL A 47 -19.57 14.92 -7.28
N THR A 48 -18.34 14.50 -7.60
CA THR A 48 -17.23 14.56 -6.64
C THR A 48 -16.56 15.93 -6.72
N ASN A 49 -16.59 16.68 -5.61
CA ASN A 49 -16.00 18.01 -5.52
C ASN A 49 -14.63 17.96 -4.85
N THR A 50 -13.65 18.65 -5.45
CA THR A 50 -12.28 18.73 -4.92
C THR A 50 -11.76 20.17 -5.04
N ARG A 51 -10.64 20.48 -4.38
CA ARG A 51 -9.93 21.76 -4.57
C ARG A 51 -9.41 21.99 -6.00
N PHE A 52 -9.38 20.95 -6.82
CA PHE A 52 -8.90 21.00 -8.21
C PHE A 52 -10.05 21.08 -9.22
N GLY A 53 -11.29 21.13 -8.74
CA GLY A 53 -12.49 21.19 -9.57
C GLY A 53 -13.51 20.12 -9.21
N SER A 54 -14.56 20.07 -10.01
CA SER A 54 -15.73 19.24 -9.79
C SER A 54 -15.86 18.22 -10.91
N PHE A 55 -16.17 16.98 -10.53
CA PHE A 55 -16.14 15.83 -11.42
C PHE A 55 -17.47 15.07 -11.34
N PRO A 56 -18.41 15.34 -12.27
CA PRO A 56 -19.66 14.58 -12.36
C PRO A 56 -19.37 13.11 -12.65
N HIS A 57 -20.03 12.19 -11.95
CA HIS A 57 -19.78 10.75 -12.09
C HIS A 57 -20.16 10.25 -13.49
N SER A 58 -21.09 10.92 -14.17
CA SER A 58 -21.40 10.71 -15.59
C SER A 58 -20.19 10.89 -16.52
N THR A 59 -19.20 11.72 -16.16
CA THR A 59 -17.95 11.86 -16.93
C THR A 59 -16.93 10.77 -16.64
N LEU A 60 -17.09 10.07 -15.53
CA LEU A 60 -16.17 9.05 -15.03
C LEU A 60 -16.58 7.65 -15.48
N VAL A 61 -17.88 7.38 -15.63
CA VAL A 61 -18.40 6.06 -16.04
C VAL A 61 -18.02 5.72 -17.49
N ASN A 62 -17.78 4.43 -17.75
CA ASN A 62 -17.38 3.88 -19.05
C ASN A 62 -16.11 4.52 -19.66
N LYS A 63 -15.20 5.03 -18.82
CA LYS A 63 -13.89 5.49 -19.26
C LYS A 63 -12.84 4.38 -19.09
N PRO A 64 -11.87 4.26 -20.02
CA PRO A 64 -10.74 3.35 -19.82
C PRO A 64 -9.98 3.70 -18.53
N TRP A 65 -9.55 2.69 -17.79
CA TRP A 65 -8.70 2.91 -16.62
C TRP A 65 -7.39 3.62 -17.01
N GLY A 66 -6.94 4.55 -16.19
CA GLY A 66 -5.79 5.43 -16.46
C GLY A 66 -6.15 6.73 -17.20
N SER A 67 -7.41 6.90 -17.64
CA SER A 67 -7.85 8.12 -18.32
C SER A 67 -7.67 9.36 -17.47
N GLN A 68 -7.09 10.41 -18.07
CA GLN A 68 -7.07 11.75 -17.49
C GLN A 68 -8.42 12.43 -17.77
N ILE A 69 -9.11 12.84 -16.72
CA ILE A 69 -10.43 13.49 -16.81
C ILE A 69 -10.28 14.94 -16.37
N ALA A 70 -10.66 15.86 -17.25
CA ALA A 70 -10.70 17.30 -16.94
C ALA A 70 -11.88 17.62 -16.02
N ALA A 71 -11.70 18.62 -15.14
CA ALA A 71 -12.79 19.13 -14.32
C ALA A 71 -13.92 19.70 -15.18
N SER A 72 -15.14 19.69 -14.67
CA SER A 72 -16.32 20.25 -15.34
C SER A 72 -16.79 21.54 -14.66
N LYS A 73 -17.37 22.45 -15.45
CA LYS A 73 -18.11 23.61 -14.96
C LYS A 73 -19.48 23.12 -14.49
N VAL A 74 -19.60 22.85 -13.19
CA VAL A 74 -20.88 22.60 -12.54
C VAL A 74 -21.29 23.81 -11.72
N ASP A 75 -22.58 24.06 -11.64
CA ASP A 75 -23.12 25.13 -10.80
C ASP A 75 -23.12 24.69 -9.33
N THR A 76 -22.01 24.98 -8.63
CA THR A 76 -21.82 24.64 -7.22
C THR A 76 -22.49 25.60 -6.24
N GLY A 77 -23.28 26.60 -6.69
CA GLY A 77 -23.66 27.67 -5.77
C GLY A 77 -24.75 28.69 -6.12
N SER A 78 -25.48 28.60 -7.23
CA SER A 78 -26.52 29.60 -7.52
C SER A 78 -27.81 29.49 -6.68
N ARG A 79 -28.02 28.39 -5.94
CA ARG A 79 -29.25 28.17 -5.14
C ARG A 79 -29.22 28.70 -3.70
N GLY A 80 -28.04 28.99 -3.14
CA GLY A 80 -27.89 29.45 -1.74
C GLY A 80 -27.82 30.98 -1.57
N ARG A 81 -27.73 31.75 -2.65
CA ARG A 81 -27.56 33.21 -2.58
C ARG A 81 -28.45 33.88 -3.62
N ARG A 82 -29.74 34.01 -3.35
CA ARG A 82 -30.60 34.95 -4.09
C ARG A 82 -30.12 36.37 -3.75
N PRO A 83 -29.59 37.16 -4.70
CA PRO A 83 -29.51 38.60 -4.49
C PRO A 83 -30.94 39.13 -4.61
N SER A 84 -31.42 39.87 -3.62
CA SER A 84 -32.68 40.61 -3.73
C SER A 84 -32.51 41.67 -4.82
N LYS A 85 -32.95 41.38 -6.05
CA LYS A 85 -33.18 42.41 -7.07
C LYS A 85 -34.64 42.39 -7.48
N LYS A 86 -35.33 43.49 -7.15
CA LYS A 86 -36.57 43.95 -7.79
C LYS A 86 -36.48 43.67 -9.29
N ARG A 87 -37.32 42.78 -9.81
CA ARG A 87 -37.54 42.65 -11.25
C ARG A 87 -38.59 43.67 -11.68
N LYS A 88 -38.25 44.46 -12.70
CA LYS A 88 -39.21 45.17 -13.55
C LYS A 88 -39.90 44.12 -14.43
N ALA A 89 -41.21 44.27 -14.59
CA ALA A 89 -42.06 43.41 -15.40
C ALA A 89 -41.89 43.74 -16.89
N SER A 90 -41.06 42.96 -17.56
CA SER A 90 -41.10 42.71 -19.01
C SER A 90 -40.26 41.44 -19.21
N ASP A 91 -40.73 40.53 -20.04
CA ASP A 91 -40.16 39.18 -20.32
C ASP A 91 -40.72 38.03 -19.46
N LEU A 92 -42.04 38.06 -19.23
CA LEU A 92 -42.87 36.88 -19.01
C LEU A 92 -43.62 36.56 -20.31
N ALA A 93 -42.94 35.94 -21.28
CA ALA A 93 -43.58 35.29 -22.43
C ALA A 93 -42.57 34.40 -23.18
N ALA A 94 -42.35 33.19 -22.66
CA ALA A 94 -41.96 31.99 -23.41
C ALA A 94 -41.73 30.88 -22.37
N ASP A 95 -42.82 30.31 -21.87
CA ASP A 95 -42.79 29.05 -21.14
C ASP A 95 -43.29 27.95 -22.08
N SER A 96 -42.80 26.73 -21.84
CA SER A 96 -43.04 25.47 -22.56
C SER A 96 -42.10 25.14 -23.73
N THR A 97 -40.84 24.82 -23.41
CA THR A 97 -40.08 23.82 -24.16
C THR A 97 -39.71 22.66 -23.25
N GLU A 98 -40.01 21.48 -23.77
CA GLU A 98 -39.87 20.13 -23.22
C GLU A 98 -38.57 19.88 -22.44
N VAL A 99 -38.71 19.06 -21.38
CA VAL A 99 -37.60 18.53 -20.60
C VAL A 99 -36.91 17.42 -21.40
N THR A 100 -36.08 17.82 -22.35
CA THR A 100 -35.11 16.95 -23.03
C THR A 100 -33.87 17.78 -23.31
N ASP A 101 -32.86 17.66 -22.46
CA ASP A 101 -31.48 17.52 -22.91
C ASP A 101 -30.54 17.26 -21.73
N SER A 102 -30.01 16.05 -21.70
CA SER A 102 -28.77 15.70 -21.01
C SER A 102 -27.62 16.46 -21.69
N SER A 103 -27.49 17.76 -21.45
CA SER A 103 -26.34 18.52 -21.94
C SER A 103 -25.08 17.95 -21.31
N ALA A 104 -24.16 17.41 -22.12
CA ALA A 104 -22.90 16.89 -21.65
C ALA A 104 -22.17 17.97 -20.81
N PRO A 105 -21.60 17.60 -19.64
CA PRO A 105 -20.97 18.57 -18.75
C PRO A 105 -19.82 19.29 -19.46
N VAL A 106 -19.84 20.62 -19.40
CA VAL A 106 -18.86 21.49 -20.06
C VAL A 106 -17.55 21.46 -19.30
N THR A 107 -16.42 21.29 -19.99
CA THR A 107 -15.10 21.25 -19.36
C THR A 107 -14.70 22.61 -18.77
N ALA A 108 -14.05 22.57 -17.62
CA ALA A 108 -13.45 23.73 -16.95
C ALA A 108 -12.08 24.08 -17.57
N ALA A 109 -11.62 25.30 -17.35
CA ALA A 109 -10.36 25.80 -17.92
C ALA A 109 -9.10 25.17 -17.29
N SER A 110 -9.22 24.59 -16.09
CA SER A 110 -8.09 24.00 -15.36
C SER A 110 -8.57 22.92 -14.41
N GLY A 111 -7.68 21.99 -14.08
CA GLY A 111 -7.95 20.90 -13.15
C GLY A 111 -8.19 19.58 -13.86
N TYR A 112 -7.56 18.52 -13.36
CA TYR A 112 -7.74 17.17 -13.85
C TYR A 112 -7.54 16.16 -12.73
N LEU A 113 -8.02 14.95 -12.97
CA LEU A 113 -7.72 13.76 -12.17
C LEU A 113 -7.37 12.60 -13.09
N HIS A 114 -6.76 11.55 -12.55
CA HIS A 114 -6.64 10.27 -13.24
C HIS A 114 -7.61 9.26 -12.60
N LEU A 115 -8.39 8.60 -13.45
CA LEU A 115 -9.32 7.57 -13.03
C LEU A 115 -8.61 6.21 -12.99
N LEU A 116 -8.40 5.65 -11.80
CA LEU A 116 -7.64 4.42 -11.61
C LEU A 116 -8.54 3.28 -11.10
N ALA A 117 -8.26 2.07 -11.59
CA ALA A 117 -8.82 0.86 -11.01
C ALA A 117 -8.33 0.71 -9.56
N PRO A 118 -9.17 0.20 -8.65
CA PRO A 118 -8.77 0.03 -7.27
C PRO A 118 -7.71 -1.07 -7.15
N THR A 119 -6.62 -0.76 -6.44
CA THR A 119 -5.62 -1.73 -6.01
C THR A 119 -5.44 -1.61 -4.50
N PRO A 120 -5.07 -2.69 -3.79
CA PRO A 120 -4.74 -2.62 -2.37
C PRO A 120 -3.75 -1.51 -2.01
N GLU A 121 -2.75 -1.24 -2.85
CA GLU A 121 -1.76 -0.17 -2.64
C GLU A 121 -2.40 1.22 -2.67
N LEU A 122 -3.18 1.50 -3.72
CA LEU A 122 -3.82 2.80 -3.88
C LEU A 122 -4.95 3.00 -2.87
N TRP A 123 -5.64 1.91 -2.50
CA TRP A 123 -6.62 1.89 -1.42
C TRP A 123 -5.96 2.22 -0.07
N THR A 124 -4.85 1.55 0.24
CA THR A 124 -4.08 1.84 1.47
C THR A 124 -3.68 3.32 1.55
N ALA A 125 -3.27 3.89 0.42
CA ALA A 125 -2.90 5.30 0.34
C ALA A 125 -4.10 6.27 0.43
N SER A 126 -5.33 5.80 0.21
CA SER A 126 -6.55 6.62 0.26
C SER A 126 -7.33 6.49 1.58
N LEU A 127 -6.97 5.52 2.42
CA LEU A 127 -7.61 5.29 3.71
C LEU A 127 -7.43 6.49 4.66
N PRO A 128 -8.47 6.90 5.39
CA PRO A 128 -8.33 7.91 6.43
C PRO A 128 -7.52 7.34 7.60
N HIS A 129 -6.52 8.08 8.09
CA HIS A 129 -5.65 7.70 9.22
C HIS A 129 -6.37 7.75 10.58
N ARG A 130 -7.46 6.98 10.76
CA ARG A 130 -8.23 6.92 12.02
C ARG A 130 -7.69 5.88 12.99
N THR A 131 -7.00 4.85 12.50
CA THR A 131 -6.38 3.77 13.28
C THR A 131 -4.95 3.55 12.78
N GLN A 132 -4.20 2.69 13.46
CA GLN A 132 -2.96 2.15 12.91
C GLN A 132 -3.29 1.44 11.59
N VAL A 133 -2.52 1.74 10.54
CA VAL A 133 -2.66 1.17 9.20
C VAL A 133 -1.38 0.41 8.89
N VAL A 134 -1.50 -0.85 8.47
CA VAL A 134 -0.37 -1.59 7.91
C VAL A 134 -0.14 -1.10 6.49
N TYR A 135 1.02 -0.52 6.22
CA TYR A 135 1.35 0.06 4.91
C TYR A 135 1.94 -0.97 3.95
N THR A 136 2.02 -0.62 2.67
CA THR A 136 2.55 -1.48 1.60
C THR A 136 3.90 -2.13 1.89
N PRO A 137 4.92 -1.42 2.39
CA PRO A 137 6.21 -2.05 2.69
C PRO A 137 6.06 -3.20 3.70
N ASP A 138 5.30 -2.97 4.77
CA ASP A 138 5.06 -3.95 5.82
C ASP A 138 4.23 -5.13 5.29
N TYR A 139 3.01 -4.88 4.78
CA TYR A 139 2.13 -5.98 4.37
C TYR A 139 2.70 -6.79 3.21
N SER A 140 3.46 -6.18 2.29
CA SER A 140 4.06 -6.91 1.19
C SER A 140 5.15 -7.87 1.68
N TYR A 141 5.98 -7.41 2.61
CA TYR A 141 6.99 -8.23 3.27
C TYR A 141 6.35 -9.33 4.12
N ILE A 142 5.33 -9.00 4.91
CA ILE A 142 4.57 -9.95 5.73
C ILE A 142 3.95 -11.04 4.86
N LEU A 143 3.16 -10.69 3.85
CA LEU A 143 2.48 -11.67 2.99
C LEU A 143 3.47 -12.58 2.26
N HIS A 144 4.60 -12.02 1.81
CA HIS A 144 5.67 -12.79 1.19
C HIS A 144 6.27 -13.80 2.18
N ARG A 145 6.63 -13.34 3.38
CA ARG A 145 7.29 -14.16 4.40
C ARG A 145 6.36 -15.19 5.05
N LEU A 146 5.06 -14.89 5.13
CA LEU A 146 3.99 -15.83 5.52
C LEU A 146 3.66 -16.85 4.43
N ARG A 147 4.25 -16.74 3.24
CA ARG A 147 3.98 -17.59 2.08
C ARG A 147 2.50 -17.58 1.68
N ALA A 148 1.86 -16.42 1.76
CA ALA A 148 0.51 -16.22 1.24
C ALA A 148 0.52 -16.52 -0.27
N ARG A 149 -0.35 -17.43 -0.70
CA ARG A 149 -0.41 -17.92 -2.08
C ARG A 149 -1.85 -18.28 -2.45
N PRO A 150 -2.17 -18.36 -3.75
CA PRO A 150 -3.49 -18.76 -4.21
C PRO A 150 -3.97 -20.05 -3.54
N GLY A 151 -5.15 -20.01 -2.92
CA GLY A 151 -5.76 -21.14 -2.21
C GLY A 151 -5.40 -21.27 -0.73
N SER A 152 -4.47 -20.45 -0.22
CA SER A 152 -4.19 -20.40 1.23
C SER A 152 -5.35 -19.76 1.99
N THR A 153 -5.50 -20.14 3.25
CA THR A 153 -6.38 -19.45 4.20
C THR A 153 -5.55 -18.61 5.16
N VAL A 154 -5.87 -17.32 5.27
CA VAL A 154 -5.20 -16.36 6.17
C VAL A 154 -6.16 -16.00 7.30
N ILE A 155 -5.69 -16.08 8.54
CA ILE A 155 -6.32 -15.41 9.68
C ILE A 155 -5.68 -14.05 9.85
N GLU A 156 -6.51 -13.03 10.01
CA GLU A 156 -6.12 -11.68 10.42
C GLU A 156 -6.88 -11.34 11.69
N ALA A 157 -6.21 -10.82 12.71
CA ALA A 157 -6.88 -10.29 13.89
C ALA A 157 -6.33 -8.93 14.28
N GLY A 158 -7.28 -8.00 14.36
CA GLY A 158 -7.10 -6.59 14.09
C GLY A 158 -7.46 -6.29 12.63
N ALA A 159 -8.75 -6.32 12.25
CA ALA A 159 -9.17 -5.94 10.90
C ALA A 159 -8.81 -4.47 10.58
N GLY A 160 -8.83 -3.61 11.61
CA GLY A 160 -8.36 -2.24 11.53
C GLY A 160 -9.10 -1.44 10.45
N SER A 161 -8.34 -0.83 9.54
CA SER A 161 -8.86 -0.07 8.41
C SER A 161 -9.06 -0.90 7.13
N GLY A 162 -8.91 -2.22 7.20
CA GLY A 162 -9.04 -3.13 6.05
C GLY A 162 -7.88 -3.09 5.04
N SER A 163 -6.77 -2.39 5.35
CA SER A 163 -5.60 -2.30 4.46
C SER A 163 -4.98 -3.68 4.17
N PHE A 164 -4.61 -4.39 5.24
CA PHE A 164 -4.00 -5.72 5.15
C PHE A 164 -4.99 -6.75 4.61
N THR A 165 -6.28 -6.64 4.94
CA THR A 165 -7.36 -7.47 4.39
C THR A 165 -7.36 -7.45 2.86
N HIS A 166 -7.37 -6.26 2.22
CA HIS A 166 -7.40 -6.15 0.75
C HIS A 166 -6.14 -6.74 0.10
N ALA A 167 -4.97 -6.50 0.69
CA ALA A 167 -3.71 -7.06 0.20
C ALA A 167 -3.70 -8.60 0.34
N SER A 168 -4.21 -9.12 1.46
CA SER A 168 -4.29 -10.56 1.75
C SER A 168 -5.19 -11.29 0.78
N VAL A 169 -6.39 -10.74 0.50
CA VAL A 169 -7.33 -11.37 -0.44
C VAL A 169 -6.69 -11.52 -1.82
N ARG A 170 -6.05 -10.46 -2.32
CA ARG A 170 -5.36 -10.53 -3.62
C ARG A 170 -4.24 -11.57 -3.61
N ALA A 171 -3.49 -11.70 -2.53
CA ALA A 171 -2.41 -12.68 -2.41
C ALA A 171 -2.91 -14.13 -2.39
N VAL A 172 -4.06 -14.39 -1.78
CA VAL A 172 -4.63 -15.75 -1.67
C VAL A 172 -5.65 -16.08 -2.77
N PHE A 173 -6.04 -15.10 -3.58
CA PHE A 173 -7.08 -15.28 -4.59
C PHE A 173 -6.76 -16.43 -5.55
N SER A 174 -7.65 -17.42 -5.63
CA SER A 174 -7.54 -18.57 -6.53
C SER A 174 -8.77 -18.77 -7.41
N GLY A 175 -9.72 -17.83 -7.40
CA GLY A 175 -11.00 -17.88 -8.11
C GLY A 175 -12.14 -17.35 -7.23
N TYR A 176 -13.26 -16.97 -7.84
CA TYR A 176 -14.48 -16.64 -7.10
C TYR A 176 -15.23 -17.92 -6.72
N PRO A 177 -15.98 -17.93 -5.59
CA PRO A 177 -16.97 -18.96 -5.34
C PRO A 177 -18.04 -18.92 -6.44
N THR A 178 -18.05 -19.88 -7.36
CA THR A 178 -19.10 -20.01 -8.37
C THR A 178 -20.30 -20.77 -7.80
N THR A 179 -21.52 -20.29 -8.08
CA THR A 179 -22.78 -20.96 -7.71
C THR A 179 -23.21 -22.04 -8.71
N GLU A 180 -22.51 -22.21 -9.84
CA GLU A 180 -22.89 -23.17 -10.89
C GLU A 180 -21.71 -24.06 -11.29
N GLY A 181 -21.96 -25.38 -11.29
CA GLY A 181 -21.18 -26.37 -12.04
C GLY A 181 -19.88 -26.82 -11.41
N GLN A 182 -19.96 -27.76 -10.46
CA GLN A 182 -18.87 -28.69 -10.18
C GLN A 182 -18.63 -29.60 -11.40
N THR A 183 -18.06 -29.05 -12.48
CA THR A 183 -17.61 -29.87 -13.61
C THR A 183 -16.12 -30.12 -13.44
N GLU A 184 -15.84 -31.20 -12.70
CA GLU A 184 -14.72 -32.11 -12.91
C GLU A 184 -13.40 -31.48 -13.43
N LYS A 185 -12.55 -30.98 -12.54
CA LYS A 185 -11.07 -31.04 -12.64
C LYS A 185 -10.41 -30.41 -11.40
N ARG A 186 -10.02 -31.28 -10.46
CA ARG A 186 -9.30 -31.02 -9.19
C ARG A 186 -10.07 -30.14 -8.20
N THR A 187 -10.17 -30.60 -6.96
CA THR A 187 -10.60 -29.87 -5.76
C THR A 187 -9.71 -28.65 -5.54
N ARG A 188 -9.91 -27.58 -6.32
CA ARG A 188 -9.14 -26.35 -6.22
C ARG A 188 -9.60 -25.62 -4.95
N ARG A 189 -8.75 -25.63 -3.93
CA ARG A 189 -9.00 -24.89 -2.69
C ARG A 189 -9.10 -23.39 -3.00
N LEU A 190 -10.23 -22.79 -2.63
CA LEU A 190 -10.43 -21.36 -2.74
C LEU A 190 -9.67 -20.67 -1.59
N GLY A 191 -8.94 -19.61 -1.94
CA GLY A 191 -8.27 -18.80 -0.92
C GLY A 191 -9.28 -17.98 -0.15
N LYS A 192 -9.00 -17.78 1.15
CA LYS A 192 -9.93 -17.11 2.06
C LYS A 192 -9.19 -16.29 3.09
N VAL A 193 -9.75 -15.15 3.47
CA VAL A 193 -9.28 -14.32 4.58
C VAL A 193 -10.34 -14.33 5.67
N CYS A 194 -9.98 -14.82 6.86
CA CYS A 194 -10.84 -14.80 8.04
C CYS A 194 -10.35 -13.66 8.93
N SER A 195 -11.08 -12.55 8.93
CA SER A 195 -10.71 -11.30 9.60
C SER A 195 -11.52 -11.15 10.89
N PHE A 196 -10.84 -10.96 12.02
CA PHE A 196 -11.45 -10.82 13.34
C PHE A 196 -11.28 -9.39 13.86
N GLU A 197 -12.38 -8.77 14.28
CA GLU A 197 -12.40 -7.41 14.84
C GLU A 197 -13.12 -7.40 16.19
N PHE A 198 -12.47 -6.80 17.19
CA PHE A 198 -13.01 -6.70 18.55
C PHE A 198 -14.16 -5.69 18.66
N HIS A 199 -14.12 -4.59 17.92
CA HIS A 199 -15.11 -3.52 18.07
C HIS A 199 -16.27 -3.70 17.07
N ALA A 200 -17.46 -4.03 17.57
CA ALA A 200 -18.67 -4.28 16.77
C ALA A 200 -18.91 -3.26 15.64
N GLN A 201 -18.88 -1.95 15.96
CA GLN A 201 -19.10 -0.92 14.94
C GLN A 201 -18.05 -0.93 13.82
N ARG A 202 -16.79 -1.28 14.11
CA ARG A 202 -15.75 -1.39 13.09
C ARG A 202 -15.95 -2.66 12.27
N ALA A 203 -16.27 -3.79 12.92
CA ALA A 203 -16.57 -5.03 12.23
C ALA A 203 -17.71 -4.85 11.21
N GLU A 204 -18.76 -4.11 11.59
CA GLU A 204 -19.87 -3.80 10.68
C GLU A 204 -19.43 -2.95 9.48
N ARG A 205 -18.66 -1.88 9.74
CA ARG A 205 -18.13 -1.03 8.65
C ARG A 205 -17.23 -1.81 7.69
N VAL A 206 -16.33 -2.64 8.21
CA VAL A 206 -15.45 -3.48 7.38
C VAL A 206 -16.28 -4.50 6.58
N ARG A 207 -17.35 -5.05 7.16
CA ARG A 207 -18.26 -5.96 6.44
C ARG A 207 -18.99 -5.24 5.30
N GLU A 208 -19.48 -4.03 5.55
CA GLU A 208 -20.11 -3.21 4.51
C GLU A 208 -19.11 -2.83 3.41
N GLU A 209 -17.88 -2.46 3.76
CA GLU A 209 -16.81 -2.18 2.79
C GLU A 209 -16.46 -3.41 1.95
N VAL A 210 -16.27 -4.58 2.59
CA VAL A 210 -16.04 -5.87 1.91
C VAL A 210 -17.16 -6.18 0.92
N HIS A 211 -18.40 -5.94 1.31
CA HIS A 211 -19.57 -6.13 0.46
C HIS A 211 -19.58 -5.16 -0.73
N GLN A 212 -19.42 -3.86 -0.48
CA GLN A 212 -19.35 -2.82 -1.51
C GLN A 212 -18.19 -3.04 -2.50
N HIS A 213 -17.11 -3.68 -2.06
CA HIS A 213 -15.94 -3.99 -2.88
C HIS A 213 -16.06 -5.35 -3.58
N GLY A 214 -17.18 -6.07 -3.45
CA GLY A 214 -17.41 -7.36 -4.09
C GLY A 214 -16.46 -8.46 -3.61
N LEU A 215 -16.00 -8.37 -2.36
CA LEU A 215 -15.09 -9.33 -1.73
C LEU A 215 -15.84 -10.40 -0.91
N ASP A 216 -17.18 -10.42 -0.99
CA ASP A 216 -18.03 -11.43 -0.37
C ASP A 216 -17.61 -12.85 -0.79
N GLY A 217 -17.62 -13.77 0.18
CA GLY A 217 -17.21 -15.15 -0.01
C GLY A 217 -15.70 -15.38 -0.08
N LEU A 218 -14.89 -14.32 -0.24
CA LEU A 218 -13.42 -14.39 -0.12
C LEU A 218 -12.93 -13.89 1.24
N VAL A 219 -13.61 -12.89 1.80
CA VAL A 219 -13.36 -12.38 3.16
C VAL A 219 -14.53 -12.76 4.06
N GLU A 220 -14.22 -13.24 5.25
CA GLU A 220 -15.20 -13.44 6.30
C GLU A 220 -14.83 -12.61 7.53
N VAL A 221 -15.67 -11.61 7.83
CA VAL A 221 -15.45 -10.65 8.92
C VAL A 221 -16.26 -11.07 10.14
N THR A 222 -15.57 -11.44 11.22
CA THR A 222 -16.17 -11.89 12.47
C THR A 222 -15.92 -10.87 13.58
N HIS A 223 -16.99 -10.43 14.24
CA HIS A 223 -16.88 -9.65 15.47
C HIS A 223 -16.52 -10.60 16.62
N ARG A 224 -15.31 -10.47 17.19
CA ARG A 224 -14.83 -11.40 18.22
C ARG A 224 -13.74 -10.81 19.11
N ASP A 225 -13.81 -11.16 20.40
CA ASP A 225 -12.65 -11.10 21.27
C ASP A 225 -11.80 -12.38 21.11
N VAL A 226 -10.75 -12.28 20.30
CA VAL A 226 -9.86 -13.40 20.01
C VAL A 226 -9.04 -13.85 21.22
N TYR A 227 -8.95 -13.05 22.30
CA TYR A 227 -8.26 -13.46 23.53
C TYR A 227 -9.08 -14.46 24.34
N ALA A 228 -10.40 -14.28 24.37
CA ALA A 228 -11.32 -15.14 25.10
C ALA A 228 -11.79 -16.31 24.22
N ASP A 229 -12.24 -16.00 23.01
CA ASP A 229 -13.09 -16.88 22.21
C ASP A 229 -12.40 -17.48 20.97
N GLY A 230 -11.10 -17.23 20.81
CA GLY A 230 -10.28 -17.81 19.75
C GLY A 230 -10.69 -17.40 18.34
N PHE A 231 -10.40 -18.29 17.37
CA PHE A 231 -10.43 -17.99 15.93
C PHE A 231 -11.32 -18.92 15.12
N LEU A 232 -12.31 -19.56 15.76
CA LEU A 232 -13.33 -20.30 15.02
C LEU A 232 -14.27 -19.34 14.30
N VAL A 233 -14.63 -19.70 13.08
CA VAL A 233 -15.49 -18.93 12.21
C VAL A 233 -16.96 -19.22 12.54
N GLY A 234 -17.78 -18.17 12.66
CA GLY A 234 -19.18 -18.28 13.10
C GLY A 234 -19.31 -18.12 14.61
N ASP A 235 -19.92 -19.11 15.29
CA ASP A 235 -20.01 -19.14 16.75
C ASP A 235 -18.66 -19.50 17.39
N ALA A 236 -18.41 -19.05 18.61
CA ALA A 236 -17.15 -19.30 19.31
C ALA A 236 -16.94 -20.76 19.71
N LYS A 237 -18.02 -21.51 19.99
CA LYS A 237 -17.97 -22.89 20.50
C LYS A 237 -18.35 -23.90 19.43
N THR A 238 -19.31 -23.56 18.57
CA THR A 238 -19.80 -24.45 17.51
C THR A 238 -19.30 -24.07 16.11
N GLY A 239 -18.45 -23.04 16.04
CA GLY A 239 -17.90 -22.54 14.79
C GLY A 239 -17.01 -23.54 14.06
N THR A 240 -16.75 -23.25 12.79
CA THR A 240 -15.91 -24.09 11.93
C THR A 240 -14.46 -23.61 11.97
N SER A 241 -13.52 -24.56 11.95
CA SER A 241 -12.11 -24.24 11.79
C SER A 241 -11.85 -23.61 10.42
N PRO A 242 -11.21 -22.42 10.34
CA PRO A 242 -10.78 -21.85 9.07
C PRO A 242 -9.68 -22.67 8.38
N LYS A 243 -9.01 -23.60 9.06
CA LYS A 243 -7.85 -24.36 8.56
C LYS A 243 -6.77 -23.43 7.99
N ALA A 244 -6.37 -22.44 8.78
CA ALA A 244 -5.45 -21.39 8.34
C ALA A 244 -4.04 -21.90 8.07
N ASN A 245 -3.41 -21.38 7.02
CA ASN A 245 -2.01 -21.63 6.67
C ASN A 245 -1.09 -20.46 7.10
N ALA A 246 -1.67 -19.27 7.25
CA ALA A 246 -0.98 -18.07 7.65
C ALA A 246 -1.82 -17.29 8.66
N VAL A 247 -1.17 -16.66 9.63
CA VAL A 247 -1.80 -15.88 10.69
C VAL A 247 -1.09 -14.54 10.81
N PHE A 248 -1.87 -13.46 10.84
CA PHE A 248 -1.39 -12.12 11.09
C PHE A 248 -2.13 -11.52 12.29
N LEU A 249 -1.40 -11.09 13.31
CA LEU A 249 -1.94 -10.50 14.52
C LEU A 249 -1.47 -9.05 14.67
N ASP A 250 -2.38 -8.10 14.51
CA ASP A 250 -2.23 -6.69 14.84
C ASP A 250 -3.11 -6.39 16.06
N LEU A 251 -2.59 -6.76 17.23
CA LEU A 251 -3.31 -6.76 18.49
C LEU A 251 -2.49 -6.06 19.59
N PRO A 252 -3.13 -5.43 20.60
CA PRO A 252 -2.40 -4.82 21.72
C PRO A 252 -1.54 -5.81 22.53
N ALA A 253 -2.04 -7.05 22.70
CA ALA A 253 -1.40 -8.11 23.46
C ALA A 253 -1.45 -9.45 22.70
N PRO A 254 -0.70 -9.63 21.60
CA PRO A 254 -0.81 -10.81 20.74
C PRO A 254 -0.49 -12.12 21.48
N TRP A 255 0.39 -12.09 22.49
CA TRP A 255 0.74 -13.26 23.31
C TRP A 255 -0.49 -13.91 23.98
N LEU A 256 -1.51 -13.14 24.36
CA LEU A 256 -2.73 -13.69 24.98
C LEU A 256 -3.60 -14.49 24.00
N ALA A 257 -3.48 -14.24 22.70
CA ALA A 257 -4.25 -14.93 21.67
C ALA A 257 -3.58 -16.25 21.22
N LEU A 258 -2.27 -16.40 21.45
CA LEU A 258 -1.49 -17.54 20.95
C LEU A 258 -1.97 -18.89 21.50
N LYS A 259 -2.55 -18.92 22.71
CA LYS A 259 -3.14 -20.13 23.32
C LYS A 259 -4.23 -20.77 22.47
N HIS A 260 -4.87 -19.99 21.59
CA HIS A 260 -5.89 -20.48 20.65
C HIS A 260 -5.32 -20.93 19.30
N LEU A 261 -4.02 -20.71 19.07
CA LEU A 261 -3.30 -21.03 17.83
C LEU A 261 -2.35 -22.22 18.04
N VAL A 262 -2.90 -23.31 18.59
CA VAL A 262 -2.16 -24.55 18.88
C VAL A 262 -2.70 -25.71 18.04
N ARG A 263 -1.89 -26.77 17.87
CA ARG A 263 -2.32 -28.05 17.29
C ARG A 263 -2.87 -28.96 18.39
N GLY A 264 -3.78 -29.87 18.05
CA GLY A 264 -4.25 -30.93 18.96
C GLY A 264 -5.43 -30.62 19.89
N GLY A 265 -6.11 -29.48 19.75
CA GLY A 265 -7.38 -29.20 20.44
C GLY A 265 -8.60 -29.65 19.61
N GLU A 266 -9.76 -29.85 20.27
CA GLU A 266 -11.02 -30.26 19.62
C GLU A 266 -11.43 -29.37 18.43
N ALA A 267 -11.01 -28.09 18.45
CA ALA A 267 -11.32 -27.13 17.40
C ALA A 267 -10.14 -26.17 17.11
N SER A 268 -9.00 -26.72 16.67
CA SER A 268 -7.87 -25.89 16.23
C SER A 268 -8.24 -25.06 14.98
N PRO A 269 -7.94 -23.75 14.93
CA PRO A 269 -8.18 -22.94 13.73
C PRO A 269 -7.14 -23.16 12.63
N LEU A 270 -6.10 -23.94 12.89
CA LEU A 270 -4.94 -24.11 12.04
C LEU A 270 -5.09 -25.31 11.08
N ASP A 271 -4.46 -25.24 9.92
CA ASP A 271 -4.43 -26.37 8.98
C ASP A 271 -3.58 -27.53 9.54
N PRO A 272 -4.14 -28.72 9.79
CA PRO A 272 -3.38 -29.85 10.33
C PRO A 272 -2.36 -30.42 9.32
N SER A 273 -2.59 -30.23 8.02
CA SER A 273 -1.82 -30.89 6.96
C SER A 273 -0.59 -30.11 6.50
N SER A 274 -0.39 -28.88 6.98
CA SER A 274 0.67 -27.99 6.50
C SER A 274 1.31 -27.19 7.63
N PRO A 275 2.57 -26.76 7.48
CA PRO A 275 3.17 -25.81 8.41
C PRO A 275 2.41 -24.48 8.35
N VAL A 276 2.26 -23.85 9.51
CA VAL A 276 1.54 -22.59 9.67
C VAL A 276 2.54 -21.49 9.98
N TYR A 277 2.41 -20.35 9.31
CA TYR A 277 3.28 -19.21 9.48
C TYR A 277 2.53 -18.12 10.24
N ILE A 278 3.17 -17.50 11.23
CA ILE A 278 2.59 -16.38 11.98
C ILE A 278 3.47 -15.14 11.85
N CYS A 279 2.82 -13.99 11.82
CA CYS A 279 3.44 -12.68 12.00
C CYS A 279 2.63 -11.90 13.04
N THR A 280 3.32 -11.33 14.02
CA THR A 280 2.72 -10.36 14.95
C THR A 280 3.30 -8.98 14.69
N PHE A 281 2.43 -7.98 14.72
CA PHE A 281 2.75 -6.57 14.50
C PHE A 281 2.67 -5.84 15.83
N SER A 282 3.80 -5.37 16.36
CA SER A 282 3.85 -4.72 17.68
C SER A 282 4.75 -3.48 17.68
N PRO A 283 4.25 -2.32 18.15
CA PRO A 283 5.03 -1.08 18.14
C PRO A 283 6.16 -1.06 19.17
N CYS A 284 6.00 -1.74 20.30
CA CYS A 284 6.92 -1.69 21.44
C CYS A 284 7.74 -2.98 21.59
N LEU A 285 9.00 -2.87 22.02
CA LEU A 285 9.90 -4.02 22.14
C LEU A 285 9.52 -4.94 23.31
N GLU A 286 8.89 -4.41 24.36
CA GLU A 286 8.38 -5.17 25.49
C GLU A 286 7.24 -6.11 25.07
N GLN A 287 6.43 -5.69 24.08
CA GLN A 287 5.40 -6.53 23.47
C GLN A 287 6.04 -7.66 22.66
N VAL A 288 7.10 -7.36 21.92
CA VAL A 288 7.90 -8.36 21.18
C VAL A 288 8.47 -9.40 22.13
N GLU A 289 9.09 -8.99 23.23
CA GLU A 289 9.72 -9.91 24.21
C GLU A 289 8.70 -10.90 24.80
N ARG A 290 7.53 -10.41 25.21
CA ARG A 290 6.43 -11.25 25.72
C ARG A 290 5.92 -12.21 24.66
N THR A 291 5.77 -11.74 23.42
CA THR A 291 5.30 -12.56 22.30
C THR A 291 6.28 -13.68 21.98
N ILE A 292 7.58 -13.38 21.91
CA ILE A 292 8.62 -14.38 21.66
C ILE A 292 8.65 -15.41 22.80
N SER A 293 8.54 -14.97 24.06
CA SER A 293 8.51 -15.85 25.22
C SER A 293 7.35 -16.84 25.16
N GLU A 294 6.17 -16.39 24.77
CA GLU A 294 4.98 -17.23 24.65
C GLU A 294 5.04 -18.17 23.44
N LEU A 295 5.50 -17.67 22.29
CA LEU A 295 5.71 -18.49 21.08
C LEU A 295 6.65 -19.67 21.35
N ARG A 296 7.73 -19.44 22.10
CA ARG A 296 8.68 -20.50 22.52
C ARG A 296 8.00 -21.55 23.40
N GLN A 297 7.18 -21.13 24.37
CA GLN A 297 6.45 -22.04 25.26
C GLN A 297 5.44 -22.90 24.50
N MET A 298 4.84 -22.35 23.44
CA MET A 298 3.84 -23.03 22.62
C MET A 298 4.43 -23.84 21.45
N GLY A 299 5.74 -24.02 21.39
CA GLY A 299 6.40 -24.87 20.39
C GLY A 299 6.52 -24.26 18.99
N TRP A 300 6.36 -22.94 18.85
CA TRP A 300 6.67 -22.26 17.61
C TRP A 300 8.18 -22.20 17.38
N LEU A 301 8.61 -22.47 16.15
CA LEU A 301 10.01 -22.54 15.73
C LEU A 301 10.35 -21.41 14.76
N GLY A 302 11.66 -21.21 14.50
CA GLY A 302 12.12 -20.22 13.53
C GLY A 302 11.70 -18.79 13.88
N ILE A 303 11.72 -18.45 15.18
CA ILE A 303 11.27 -17.15 15.67
C ILE A 303 12.29 -16.08 15.30
N GLU A 304 11.88 -15.09 14.53
CA GLU A 304 12.73 -13.99 14.07
C GLU A 304 11.97 -12.67 14.14
N MET A 305 12.63 -11.62 14.62
CA MET A 305 12.10 -10.26 14.65
C MET A 305 12.84 -9.38 13.66
N VAL A 306 12.09 -8.59 12.88
CA VAL A 306 12.63 -7.61 11.94
C VAL A 306 11.79 -6.33 11.94
N GLU A 307 12.36 -5.26 11.39
CA GLU A 307 11.63 -4.03 11.01
C GLU A 307 11.79 -3.78 9.51
N VAL A 308 10.85 -3.06 8.89
CA VAL A 308 10.89 -2.72 7.46
C VAL A 308 10.96 -1.21 7.30
N ASN A 309 12.09 -0.72 6.80
CA ASN A 309 12.31 0.69 6.54
C ASN A 309 12.17 1.01 5.05
N ASN A 310 11.14 1.78 4.69
CA ASN A 310 10.92 2.25 3.33
C ASN A 310 11.24 3.74 3.20
N ARG A 311 11.84 4.14 2.08
CA ARG A 311 12.09 5.55 1.76
C ARG A 311 11.70 5.80 0.32
N ARG A 312 10.81 6.76 0.10
CA ARG A 312 10.53 7.25 -1.25
C ARG A 312 11.63 8.21 -1.70
N ILE A 313 11.98 8.12 -2.98
CA ILE A 313 12.95 9.01 -3.62
C ILE A 313 12.23 9.90 -4.64
N ASP A 314 12.29 11.20 -4.40
CA ASP A 314 11.80 12.23 -5.29
C ASP A 314 12.90 12.70 -6.22
N VAL A 315 12.71 12.42 -7.51
CA VAL A 315 13.66 12.77 -8.55
C VAL A 315 13.19 14.05 -9.26
N ASN A 316 13.98 15.11 -9.15
CA ASN A 316 13.69 16.42 -9.74
C ASN A 316 14.89 16.92 -10.54
N ARG A 317 14.65 17.83 -11.49
CA ARG A 317 15.72 18.54 -12.20
C ARG A 317 15.93 19.90 -11.57
N MET A 318 17.09 20.09 -10.95
CA MET A 318 17.49 21.37 -10.38
C MET A 318 18.15 22.22 -11.46
N ARG A 319 17.51 23.35 -11.75
CA ARG A 319 18.02 24.36 -12.70
C ARG A 319 18.71 25.44 -11.89
N VAL A 320 20.04 25.52 -12.00
CA VAL A 320 20.88 26.52 -11.31
C VAL A 320 21.72 27.27 -12.34
N GLY A 321 21.77 28.58 -12.20
CA GLY A 321 22.48 29.49 -13.09
C GLY A 321 21.59 30.65 -13.53
N LEU A 322 22.22 31.75 -13.91
CA LEU A 322 21.60 32.96 -14.44
C LEU A 322 20.91 32.70 -15.78
N GLN A 323 21.36 31.68 -16.52
CA GLN A 323 20.72 31.26 -17.77
C GLN A 323 19.27 30.76 -17.60
N TYR A 324 18.80 30.56 -16.36
CA TYR A 324 17.43 30.15 -16.07
C TYR A 324 16.59 31.30 -15.48
N GLU A 325 17.02 32.55 -15.64
CA GLU A 325 16.22 33.72 -15.26
C GLU A 325 14.87 33.70 -16.01
N GLY A 326 13.78 34.01 -15.30
CA GLY A 326 12.41 33.90 -15.81
C GLY A 326 11.83 32.47 -15.85
N VAL A 327 12.62 31.42 -15.63
CA VAL A 327 12.13 30.04 -15.60
C VAL A 327 11.55 29.70 -14.22
N ARG A 328 10.26 29.32 -14.18
CA ARG A 328 9.58 28.92 -12.94
C ARG A 328 10.29 27.74 -12.27
N GLY A 329 10.63 27.89 -10.99
CA GLY A 329 11.26 26.86 -10.17
C GLY A 329 12.78 26.72 -10.36
N ALA A 330 13.42 27.63 -11.09
CA ALA A 330 14.87 27.69 -11.18
C ALA A 330 15.48 28.48 -10.01
N VAL A 331 16.70 28.10 -9.63
CA VAL A 331 17.53 28.84 -8.67
C VAL A 331 18.41 29.80 -9.47
N VAL A 332 18.01 31.07 -9.54
CA VAL A 332 18.72 32.14 -10.28
C VAL A 332 19.89 32.68 -9.45
N ALA A 333 20.83 31.80 -9.17
CA ALA A 333 22.12 32.10 -8.55
C ALA A 333 23.23 31.70 -9.52
N PRO A 334 24.37 32.41 -9.51
CA PRO A 334 25.53 31.99 -10.28
C PRO A 334 25.90 30.54 -9.96
N ARG A 335 25.99 29.71 -11.00
CA ARG A 335 26.39 28.31 -10.92
C ARG A 335 27.91 28.17 -10.86
N THR A 336 28.64 29.05 -11.52
CA THR A 336 30.11 29.03 -11.55
C THR A 336 30.72 30.34 -11.01
N VAL A 337 32.01 30.30 -10.73
CA VAL A 337 32.76 31.48 -10.26
C VAL A 337 32.79 32.55 -11.36
N GLU A 338 32.97 32.14 -12.62
CA GLU A 338 32.98 33.03 -13.78
C GLU A 338 31.65 33.77 -13.94
N GLU A 339 30.54 33.05 -13.77
CA GLU A 339 29.19 33.62 -13.79
C GLU A 339 28.98 34.59 -12.62
N SER A 340 29.52 34.28 -11.44
CA SER A 340 29.48 35.15 -10.27
C SER A 340 30.23 36.45 -10.51
N VAL A 341 31.45 36.36 -11.02
CA VAL A 341 32.31 37.51 -11.34
C VAL A 341 31.67 38.36 -12.44
N THR A 342 31.09 37.73 -13.46
CA THR A 342 30.39 38.43 -14.55
C THR A 342 29.20 39.21 -14.01
N ARG A 343 28.36 38.59 -13.16
CA ARG A 343 27.22 39.27 -12.52
C ARG A 343 27.67 40.42 -11.63
N MET A 344 28.74 40.25 -10.84
CA MET A 344 29.27 41.32 -10.00
C MET A 344 29.76 42.52 -10.81
N ARG A 345 30.49 42.29 -11.91
CA ARG A 345 30.95 43.36 -12.81
C ARG A 345 29.78 44.12 -13.44
N MET A 346 28.72 43.41 -13.85
CA MET A 346 27.51 44.03 -14.39
C MET A 346 26.80 44.91 -13.35
N LEU A 347 26.66 44.41 -12.11
CA LEU A 347 26.06 45.18 -11.01
C LEU A 347 26.89 46.42 -10.66
N GLU A 348 28.22 46.32 -10.65
CA GLU A 348 29.11 47.45 -10.41
C GLU A 348 28.98 48.51 -11.51
N LYS A 349 28.93 48.09 -12.78
CA LYS A 349 28.71 49.00 -13.92
C LYS A 349 27.37 49.73 -13.79
N ARG A 350 26.29 49.00 -13.49
CA ARG A 350 24.95 49.59 -13.30
C ARG A 350 24.90 50.55 -12.11
N ALA A 351 25.58 50.22 -11.01
CA ALA A 351 25.69 51.09 -9.85
C ALA A 351 26.46 52.38 -10.18
N ARG A 352 27.50 52.29 -11.01
CA ARG A 352 28.25 53.46 -11.48
C ARG A 352 27.41 54.35 -12.38
N GLU A 353 26.68 53.78 -13.34
CA GLU A 353 25.77 54.51 -14.22
C GLU A 353 24.63 55.18 -13.44
N PHE A 354 24.08 54.50 -12.43
CA PHE A 354 23.06 55.07 -11.55
C PHE A 354 23.58 56.26 -10.74
N ARG A 355 24.81 56.16 -10.18
CA ARG A 355 25.45 57.29 -9.48
C ARG A 355 25.71 58.47 -10.41
N ALA A 356 26.21 58.21 -11.62
CA ALA A 356 26.44 59.25 -12.62
C ALA A 356 25.12 59.97 -13.01
N ARG A 357 24.02 59.23 -13.22
CA ARG A 357 22.70 59.84 -13.48
C ARG A 357 22.15 60.64 -12.30
N GLN A 358 22.43 60.22 -11.06
CA GLN A 358 22.08 61.01 -9.87
C GLN A 358 22.89 62.30 -9.78
N GLU A 359 24.17 62.26 -10.13
CA GLU A 359 25.04 63.44 -10.17
C GLU A 359 24.59 64.41 -11.28
N GLU A 360 24.28 63.92 -12.49
CA GLU A 360 23.72 64.73 -13.58
C GLU A 360 22.37 65.37 -13.22
N ASN A 361 21.48 64.62 -12.55
CA ASN A 361 20.21 65.16 -12.09
C ASN A 361 20.36 66.18 -10.95
N ASN A 362 21.33 66.01 -10.05
CA ASN A 362 21.63 66.99 -9.00
C ASN A 362 22.27 68.27 -9.55
N ILE A 363 23.02 68.20 -10.65
CA ILE A 363 23.63 69.37 -11.31
C ILE A 363 22.58 70.17 -12.10
N ASN A 364 21.54 69.50 -12.63
CA ASN A 364 20.47 70.15 -13.38
C ASN A 364 19.33 70.75 -12.50
N ASP A 365 19.38 70.58 -11.17
CA ASP A 365 18.38 71.08 -10.20
C ASP A 365 18.81 72.38 -9.47
N GLU A 366 19.70 73.18 -10.08
CA GLU A 366 19.99 74.56 -9.63
C GLU A 366 19.13 75.62 -10.36
N GLY A 367 17.97 75.22 -10.92
CA GLY A 367 17.03 76.14 -11.56
C GLY A 367 15.59 75.60 -11.64
N GLU A 368 14.81 75.86 -10.58
CA GLU A 368 13.34 75.73 -10.47
C GLU A 368 12.65 74.42 -10.91
N ALA A 369 12.40 73.51 -9.96
CA ALA A 369 11.05 73.12 -9.46
C ALA A 369 11.06 71.68 -8.90
N LYS A 370 10.49 71.49 -7.69
CA LYS A 370 10.29 70.17 -7.07
C LYS A 370 9.57 69.21 -8.02
N PRO A 371 10.12 68.01 -8.34
CA PRO A 371 9.33 66.99 -8.98
C PRO A 371 8.34 66.41 -7.97
N SER A 372 7.08 66.35 -8.36
CA SER A 372 6.05 65.64 -7.61
C SER A 372 6.34 64.14 -7.63
N ILE A 373 6.05 63.44 -6.53
CA ILE A 373 6.33 62.02 -6.27
C ILE A 373 5.72 61.07 -7.33
N GLY A 374 4.88 61.56 -8.26
CA GLY A 374 4.20 60.75 -9.27
C GLY A 374 4.94 60.53 -10.60
N GLU A 375 6.01 61.26 -10.92
CA GLU A 375 6.69 61.12 -12.23
C GLU A 375 7.94 60.23 -12.21
N ALA A 376 8.52 59.99 -11.03
CA ALA A 376 9.61 59.03 -10.84
C ALA A 376 9.17 57.56 -11.06
N GLU A 377 7.86 57.27 -11.06
CA GLU A 377 7.32 55.95 -11.37
C GLU A 377 7.11 55.71 -12.88
N LYS A 378 7.07 56.77 -13.71
CA LYS A 378 6.90 56.62 -15.17
C LYS A 378 8.23 56.48 -15.91
N SER A 379 9.30 57.16 -15.48
CA SER A 379 10.63 56.99 -16.10
C SER A 379 11.30 55.66 -15.74
N SER A 380 10.75 54.91 -14.78
CA SER A 380 11.13 53.51 -14.51
C SER A 380 10.49 52.49 -15.45
N GLN A 381 9.54 52.89 -16.31
CA GLN A 381 8.90 51.98 -17.28
C GLN A 381 9.62 51.95 -18.64
N ASP A 382 10.35 53.01 -19.03
CA ASP A 382 11.04 53.06 -20.33
C ASP A 382 12.54 52.66 -20.27
N ALA A 383 13.05 52.25 -19.11
CA ALA A 383 14.36 51.60 -18.99
C ALA A 383 14.23 50.07 -19.11
N GLU A 384 13.47 49.62 -20.10
CA GLU A 384 13.26 48.21 -20.45
C GLU A 384 14.15 47.81 -21.64
N VAL A 385 15.43 48.19 -21.64
CA VAL A 385 16.39 47.77 -22.69
C VAL A 385 17.78 47.54 -22.08
N ASP A 386 17.90 46.46 -21.32
CA ASP A 386 19.07 45.56 -21.25
C ASP A 386 18.82 44.59 -20.10
N ALA A 387 17.81 43.73 -20.27
CA ALA A 387 17.86 42.44 -19.61
C ALA A 387 19.15 41.75 -20.08
N PRO A 388 19.89 41.03 -19.20
CA PRO A 388 21.06 40.29 -19.61
C PRO A 388 20.73 39.47 -20.86
N PRO A 389 21.68 39.26 -21.80
CA PRO A 389 21.38 38.51 -23.02
C PRO A 389 20.67 37.25 -22.59
N LEU A 390 19.44 37.06 -23.09
CA LEU A 390 18.68 35.85 -22.86
C LEU A 390 19.68 34.70 -23.04
N ALA A 391 19.75 33.87 -22.01
CA ALA A 391 20.50 32.63 -22.02
C ALA A 391 20.59 32.06 -23.44
N PRO A 392 21.78 31.64 -23.92
CA PRO A 392 21.89 31.06 -25.25
C PRO A 392 20.77 30.04 -25.40
N GLU A 393 19.96 30.19 -26.46
CA GLU A 393 18.82 29.31 -26.73
C GLU A 393 19.32 27.88 -26.64
N SER A 394 18.92 27.20 -25.58
CA SER A 394 19.35 25.84 -25.34
C SER A 394 18.54 24.96 -26.28
N ASP A 395 19.22 24.29 -27.21
CA ASP A 395 18.63 23.24 -28.05
C ASP A 395 18.02 22.08 -27.22
N VAL A 396 18.28 22.05 -25.91
CA VAL A 396 17.72 21.08 -24.99
C VAL A 396 16.35 21.58 -24.52
N PRO A 397 15.27 20.81 -24.70
CA PRO A 397 13.95 21.18 -24.20
C PRO A 397 13.95 21.47 -22.70
N ILE A 398 13.14 22.44 -22.24
CA ILE A 398 13.07 22.89 -20.83
C ILE A 398 12.91 21.72 -19.84
N TYR A 399 12.16 20.68 -20.19
CA TYR A 399 11.96 19.50 -19.33
C TYR A 399 13.21 18.59 -19.20
N ARG A 400 14.20 18.73 -20.08
CA ARG A 400 15.51 18.04 -20.02
C ARG A 400 16.63 18.91 -19.47
N GLN A 401 16.42 20.21 -19.33
CA GLN A 401 17.41 21.12 -18.75
C GLN A 401 17.57 20.94 -17.23
N GLY A 402 18.74 21.30 -16.70
CA GLY A 402 19.07 21.19 -15.28
C GLY A 402 19.70 19.85 -14.90
N ARG A 403 20.30 19.82 -13.71
CA ARG A 403 20.95 18.62 -13.15
C ARG A 403 19.89 17.73 -12.51
N LEU A 404 19.94 16.43 -12.81
CA LEU A 404 19.11 15.45 -12.11
C LEU A 404 19.58 15.35 -10.66
N VAL A 405 18.67 15.59 -9.72
CA VAL A 405 18.90 15.46 -8.28
C VAL A 405 17.81 14.59 -7.69
N HIS A 406 18.11 13.95 -6.57
CA HIS A 406 17.13 13.20 -5.82
C HIS A 406 17.12 13.67 -4.37
N ARG A 407 15.95 13.65 -3.76
CA ARG A 407 15.75 13.89 -2.32
C ARG A 407 14.80 12.84 -1.79
N THR A 408 14.92 12.51 -0.50
CA THR A 408 13.91 11.66 0.14
C THR A 408 12.67 12.49 0.46
N GLU A 409 11.54 11.83 0.69
CA GLU A 409 10.31 12.48 1.16
C GLU A 409 10.54 13.24 2.47
N LEU A 410 9.81 14.34 2.67
CA LEU A 410 9.99 15.20 3.85
C LEU A 410 9.57 14.49 5.13
N ASP A 411 8.43 13.79 5.08
CA ASP A 411 7.85 13.07 6.22
C ASP A 411 8.16 11.57 6.10
N LEU A 412 9.24 11.14 6.74
CA LEU A 412 9.62 9.74 6.81
C LEU A 412 8.86 9.03 7.93
N LYS A 413 8.28 7.87 7.60
CA LYS A 413 7.79 6.92 8.60
C LYS A 413 8.98 6.15 9.14
N THR A 414 9.62 6.67 10.19
CA THR A 414 10.85 6.09 10.76
C THR A 414 10.63 4.79 11.51
N HIS A 415 9.41 4.56 12.00
CA HIS A 415 9.02 3.31 12.66
C HIS A 415 7.52 3.08 12.43
N THR A 416 7.15 1.87 12.01
CA THR A 416 5.76 1.43 11.94
C THR A 416 5.48 0.46 13.08
N SER A 417 6.14 -0.70 13.07
CA SER A 417 6.18 -1.68 14.16
C SER A 417 7.26 -2.72 13.93
N TYR A 418 7.58 -3.46 14.98
CA TYR A 418 8.37 -4.68 14.87
C TYR A 418 7.51 -5.84 14.38
N LEU A 419 8.08 -6.65 13.50
CA LEU A 419 7.45 -7.81 12.90
C LEU A 419 8.10 -9.07 13.47
N VAL A 420 7.36 -9.83 14.28
CA VAL A 420 7.83 -11.12 14.80
C VAL A 420 7.22 -12.24 13.99
N PHE A 421 8.07 -13.00 13.32
CA PHE A 421 7.69 -14.17 12.53
C PHE A 421 8.00 -15.45 13.31
N ALA A 422 7.16 -16.46 13.12
CA ALA A 422 7.45 -17.83 13.56
C ALA A 422 6.73 -18.86 12.68
N VAL A 423 7.10 -20.12 12.83
CA VAL A 423 6.51 -21.24 12.10
C VAL A 423 6.11 -22.33 13.08
N LEU A 424 4.87 -22.81 12.96
CA LEU A 424 4.41 -24.00 13.65
C LEU A 424 4.47 -25.18 12.67
N PRO A 425 5.45 -26.10 12.81
CA PRO A 425 5.56 -27.28 11.96
C PRO A 425 4.27 -28.09 11.96
N ARG A 426 4.04 -28.86 10.90
CA ARG A 426 2.97 -29.87 10.93
C ARG A 426 3.27 -30.87 12.05
N GLU A 427 2.23 -31.43 12.64
CA GLU A 427 2.39 -32.58 13.53
C GLU A 427 2.75 -33.81 12.68
N TRP A 428 3.66 -34.65 13.17
CA TRP A 428 4.09 -35.86 12.47
C TRP A 428 3.59 -37.06 13.24
N THR A 429 2.93 -37.99 12.55
CA THR A 429 2.66 -39.30 13.13
C THR A 429 3.94 -40.15 13.10
N GLU A 430 3.97 -41.24 13.87
CA GLU A 430 5.07 -42.19 13.80
C GLU A 430 5.27 -42.73 12.38
N GLU A 431 4.18 -42.92 11.61
CA GLU A 431 4.30 -43.35 10.22
C GLU A 431 4.92 -42.26 9.32
N ASP A 432 4.62 -40.98 9.56
CA ASP A 432 5.26 -39.87 8.84
C ASP A 432 6.76 -39.82 9.11
N GLU A 433 7.17 -40.02 10.36
CA GLU A 433 8.58 -40.08 10.73
C GLU A 433 9.29 -41.27 10.08
N GLN A 434 8.69 -42.45 10.12
CA GLN A 434 9.24 -43.65 9.49
C GLN A 434 9.38 -43.47 7.97
N ARG A 435 8.35 -42.92 7.30
CA ARG A 435 8.40 -42.61 5.86
C ARG A 435 9.53 -41.63 5.53
N CYS A 436 9.70 -40.58 6.32
CA CYS A 436 10.78 -39.64 6.10
C CYS A 436 12.16 -40.26 6.35
N ARG A 437 12.33 -41.08 7.40
CA ARG A 437 13.59 -41.80 7.66
C ARG A 437 13.94 -42.78 6.53
N ALA A 438 12.93 -43.40 5.91
CA ALA A 438 13.13 -44.26 4.75
C ALA A 438 13.52 -43.46 3.50
N GLN A 439 12.92 -42.29 3.30
CA GLN A 439 13.17 -41.44 2.13
C GLN A 439 14.48 -40.63 2.23
N TRP A 440 14.85 -40.22 3.45
CA TRP A 440 16.12 -39.56 3.78
C TRP A 440 16.77 -40.30 4.93
N PRO A 441 17.41 -41.45 4.67
CA PRO A 441 18.19 -42.14 5.68
C PRO A 441 19.25 -41.16 6.21
N SER A 442 19.19 -40.85 7.51
CA SER A 442 20.24 -40.07 8.16
C SER A 442 21.57 -40.73 7.82
N ASN A 443 22.51 -39.99 7.21
CA ASN A 443 23.86 -40.48 6.98
C ASN A 443 24.30 -41.16 8.27
N ARG A 444 24.50 -42.48 8.21
CA ARG A 444 25.07 -43.23 9.32
C ARG A 444 26.31 -42.45 9.70
N VAL A 445 26.38 -41.98 10.95
CA VAL A 445 27.69 -41.81 11.58
C VAL A 445 28.31 -43.18 11.38
N GLU A 446 29.30 -43.30 10.49
CA GLU A 446 30.09 -44.51 10.41
C GLU A 446 30.63 -44.70 11.82
N GLU A 447 30.04 -45.61 12.59
CA GLU A 447 30.69 -46.12 13.77
C GLU A 447 32.03 -46.63 13.25
N ARG A 448 33.10 -45.90 13.59
CA ARG A 448 34.45 -46.35 13.31
C ARG A 448 34.62 -47.64 14.08
N VAL A 449 34.37 -48.75 13.41
CA VAL A 449 34.74 -50.07 13.91
C VAL A 449 36.26 -50.05 13.94
N ASN A 450 36.83 -49.71 15.09
CA ASN A 450 38.26 -49.87 15.31
C ASN A 450 38.58 -51.34 14.99
N PRO A 451 39.56 -51.63 14.11
CA PRO A 451 39.88 -53.00 13.75
C PRO A 451 40.19 -53.79 15.02
N LYS A 452 39.44 -54.87 15.26
CA LYS A 452 39.65 -55.76 16.42
C LYS A 452 41.12 -56.17 16.46
N GLY A 453 41.78 -55.97 17.59
CA GLY A 453 43.19 -56.32 17.74
C GLY A 453 43.40 -57.83 17.50
N LYS A 454 44.54 -58.23 16.93
CA LYS A 454 44.87 -59.65 16.63
C LYS A 454 44.60 -60.62 17.80
N ARG A 455 44.75 -60.13 19.04
CA ARG A 455 44.52 -60.91 20.26
C ARG A 455 43.04 -61.20 20.53
N GLN A 456 42.15 -60.30 20.13
CA GLN A 456 40.70 -60.45 20.25
C GLN A 456 40.16 -61.39 19.18
N LEU A 457 40.68 -61.28 17.94
CA LEU A 457 40.39 -62.23 16.86
C LEU A 457 40.86 -63.65 17.18
N LYS A 458 42.05 -63.80 17.80
CA LYS A 458 42.54 -65.12 18.23
C LYS A 458 41.66 -65.75 19.30
N ARG A 459 41.18 -64.97 20.27
CA ARG A 459 40.25 -65.46 21.30
C ARG A 459 38.91 -65.89 20.71
N GLU A 460 38.35 -65.12 19.77
CA GLU A 460 37.09 -65.47 19.10
C GLU A 460 37.25 -66.73 18.24
N ALA A 461 38.40 -66.92 17.59
CA ALA A 461 38.68 -68.14 16.82
C ALA A 461 38.82 -69.38 17.71
N GLU A 462 39.58 -69.29 18.81
CA GLU A 462 39.72 -70.40 19.78
C GLU A 462 38.36 -70.76 20.43
N GLN A 463 37.50 -69.77 20.65
CA GLN A 463 36.18 -69.98 21.22
C GLN A 463 35.24 -70.66 20.20
N LYS A 464 35.32 -70.28 18.92
CA LYS A 464 34.61 -70.96 17.84
C LYS A 464 35.07 -72.39 17.61
N GLU A 465 36.37 -72.65 17.65
CA GLU A 465 36.90 -74.02 17.52
C GLU A 465 36.41 -74.90 18.68
N ARG A 466 36.31 -74.35 19.89
CA ARG A 466 35.73 -75.07 21.03
C ARG A 466 34.24 -75.36 20.86
N GLU A 467 33.46 -74.39 20.38
CA GLU A 467 32.04 -74.57 20.10
C GLU A 467 31.82 -75.63 18.99
N GLU A 468 32.65 -75.62 17.95
CA GLU A 468 32.61 -76.62 16.87
C GLU A 468 33.07 -78.03 17.34
N GLU A 469 34.02 -78.11 18.28
CA GLU A 469 34.39 -79.37 18.93
C GLU A 469 33.28 -79.90 19.83
N GLU A 470 32.65 -79.05 20.64
CA GLU A 470 31.51 -79.41 21.49
C GLU A 470 30.30 -79.87 20.66
N GLU A 471 30.01 -79.22 19.53
CA GLU A 471 28.96 -79.66 18.60
C GLU A 471 29.28 -81.00 17.93
N ARG A 472 30.55 -81.23 17.56
CA ARG A 472 30.99 -82.50 16.97
C ARG A 472 30.93 -83.66 17.96
N ASP A 473 31.31 -83.43 19.21
CA ASP A 473 31.25 -84.46 20.25
C ASP A 473 29.79 -84.74 20.64
N ALA A 474 28.93 -83.72 20.72
CA ALA A 474 27.49 -83.89 20.90
C ALA A 474 26.81 -84.69 19.77
N GLN A 475 27.30 -84.57 18.52
CA GLN A 475 26.80 -85.38 17.40
C GLN A 475 27.28 -86.84 17.43
N LYS A 476 28.45 -87.12 18.01
CA LYS A 476 28.97 -88.49 18.16
C LYS A 476 28.28 -89.27 19.28
N ASP A 477 27.91 -88.61 20.37
CA ASP A 477 27.17 -89.25 21.47
C ASP A 477 25.68 -89.53 21.12
N ALA A 478 25.19 -88.98 20.00
CA ALA A 478 23.83 -89.19 19.50
C ALA A 478 23.70 -90.26 18.40
N SER A 479 24.80 -90.95 18.03
CA SER A 479 24.84 -92.07 17.06
C SER A 479 25.25 -93.36 17.74
#